data_AF-A0A1V6NT94-F1
#
_entry.id   AF-A0A1V6NT94-F1
#
_cell.length_a   1.000
_cell.length_b   1.000
_cell.length_c   1.000
_cell.angle_alpha   90.00
_cell.angle_beta   90.00
_cell.angle_gamma   90.00
#
_symmetry.space_group_name_H-M   'P 1'
#
loop_
_entity.id
_entity.type
_entity.pdbx_description
1 polymer ?
#
loop_
_entity_poly.entity_id
_entity_poly.type
_entity_poly.pdbx_seq_one_letter_code
_entity_poly.pdbx_strand_id
1 'polypeptide(L)'
;MANLDWEAHKAEVERLYIHEDKSPEAIQTMGAEVTTYKTIQTLNEEQLELLLEIRVRCDERAYARGQIMEEGCSILHTLGMVISLTYRNGCPWPNFLWALEQRMMILANEMVALGASDEYDQDIARML
;
A
#
# COMPACT_ATOMS: atom_id res chain seq x y z
N MET A 1 20.36 9.35 -50.98
CA MET A 1 21.40 8.57 -50.27
C MET A 1 22.30 9.57 -49.58
N ALA A 2 22.02 9.88 -48.31
CA ALA A 2 22.80 10.83 -47.53
C ALA A 2 23.61 10.02 -46.51
N ASN A 3 24.89 9.80 -46.82
CA ASN A 3 25.89 9.42 -45.83
C ASN A 3 26.06 10.63 -44.91
N LEU A 4 25.26 10.67 -43.84
CA LEU A 4 25.45 11.62 -42.75
C LEU A 4 26.71 11.19 -42.00
N ASP A 5 27.65 12.10 -42.00
CA ASP A 5 29.04 11.99 -41.58
C ASP A 5 29.17 11.57 -40.10
N TRP A 6 29.28 10.27 -39.90
CA TRP A 6 29.52 9.61 -38.62
C TRP A 6 30.84 10.04 -37.97
N GLU A 7 31.82 10.44 -38.77
CA GLU A 7 33.13 10.89 -38.27
C GLU A 7 33.04 12.31 -37.68
N ALA A 8 32.21 13.19 -38.25
CA ALA A 8 31.93 14.51 -37.67
C ALA A 8 31.21 14.41 -36.31
N HIS A 9 30.27 13.46 -36.16
CA HIS A 9 29.59 13.24 -34.88
C HIS A 9 30.53 12.66 -33.82
N LYS A 10 31.42 11.75 -34.22
CA LYS A 10 32.41 11.16 -33.32
C LYS A 10 33.44 12.18 -32.82
N ALA A 11 33.89 13.09 -33.69
CA ALA A 11 34.82 14.16 -33.32
C ALA A 11 34.19 15.18 -32.34
N GLU A 12 32.89 15.46 -32.45
CA GLU A 12 32.17 16.33 -31.52
C GLU A 12 32.04 15.69 -30.12
N VAL A 13 31.78 14.37 -30.08
CA VAL A 13 31.69 13.61 -28.82
C VAL A 13 33.06 13.50 -28.14
N GLU A 14 34.15 13.28 -28.89
CA GLU A 14 35.51 13.29 -28.33
C GLU A 14 35.95 14.68 -27.86
N ARG A 15 35.53 15.77 -28.53
CA ARG A 15 35.74 17.14 -28.03
C ARG A 15 35.06 17.40 -26.70
N LEU A 16 33.84 16.88 -26.52
CA LEU A 16 33.09 17.01 -25.28
C LEU A 16 33.67 16.14 -24.14
N TYR A 17 34.45 15.10 -24.48
CA TYR A 17 35.04 14.18 -23.50
C TYR A 17 36.49 14.50 -23.09
N ILE A 18 37.15 15.47 -23.73
CA ILE A 18 38.51 15.89 -23.38
C ILE A 18 38.49 17.34 -22.88
N HIS A 19 37.86 17.56 -21.74
CA HIS A 19 38.29 18.61 -20.79
C HIS A 19 37.69 18.32 -19.43
N GLU A 20 38.32 17.41 -18.69
CA GLU A 20 38.47 17.52 -17.23
C GLU A 20 39.48 16.47 -16.72
N ASP A 21 40.70 16.52 -17.27
CA ASP A 21 41.86 15.91 -16.61
C ASP A 21 42.51 16.97 -15.71
N LYS A 22 42.19 16.87 -14.41
CA LYS A 22 43.07 17.11 -13.26
C LYS A 22 43.82 18.46 -13.18
N SER A 23 43.24 19.40 -12.42
CA SER A 23 44.06 20.25 -11.54
C SER A 23 44.37 19.47 -10.24
N PRO A 24 45.64 19.32 -9.83
CA PRO A 24 46.01 18.64 -8.59
C PRO A 24 45.49 19.31 -7.31
N GLU A 25 45.01 20.55 -7.38
CA GLU A 25 44.57 21.33 -6.21
C GLU A 25 43.08 21.11 -5.84
N ALA A 26 42.26 20.55 -6.74
CA ALA A 26 40.84 20.28 -6.47
C ALA A 26 40.59 18.91 -5.78
N ILE A 27 41.56 18.00 -5.81
CA ILE A 27 41.43 16.65 -5.23
C ILE A 27 41.54 16.69 -3.69
N GLN A 28 42.18 17.72 -3.12
CA GLN A 28 42.28 17.84 -1.65
C GLN A 28 41.01 18.39 -0.99
N THR A 29 40.15 19.10 -1.72
CA THR A 29 38.89 19.64 -1.19
C THR A 29 37.67 18.76 -1.44
N MET A 30 37.73 17.83 -2.40
CA MET A 30 36.66 16.82 -2.62
C MET A 30 36.84 15.54 -1.78
N GLY A 31 37.97 15.39 -1.07
CA GLY A 31 38.20 14.25 -0.17
C GLY A 31 37.39 14.29 1.14
N ALA A 32 36.72 15.42 1.45
CA ALA A 32 35.92 15.57 2.67
C ALA A 32 34.42 15.34 2.46
N GLU A 33 33.95 15.30 1.20
CA GLU A 33 32.55 15.03 0.84
C GLU A 33 32.47 13.75 -0.01
N VAL A 34 33.16 12.69 0.44
CA VAL A 34 32.82 11.32 0.04
C VAL A 34 31.47 11.01 0.66
N THR A 35 30.43 11.47 -0.03
CA THR A 35 29.20 10.76 -0.32
C THR A 35 28.96 9.61 0.66
N THR A 36 28.22 9.92 1.71
CA THR A 36 27.49 8.94 2.51
C THR A 36 26.49 8.25 1.58
N TYR A 37 26.96 7.38 0.68
CA TYR A 37 26.11 6.44 -0.03
C TYR A 37 25.51 5.57 1.07
N LYS A 38 24.26 5.87 1.44
CA LYS A 38 23.49 5.03 2.34
C LYS A 38 23.37 3.69 1.63
N THR A 39 24.16 2.72 2.04
CA THR A 39 24.08 1.34 1.55
C THR A 39 22.62 0.94 1.62
N ILE A 40 22.03 0.61 0.47
CA ILE A 40 20.68 0.04 0.46
C ILE A 40 20.80 -1.26 1.23
N GLN A 41 20.23 -1.32 2.42
CA GLN A 41 20.11 -2.57 3.15
C GLN A 41 19.32 -3.52 2.27
N THR A 42 19.99 -4.57 1.81
CA THR A 42 19.35 -5.66 1.09
C THR A 42 18.65 -6.50 2.15
N LEU A 43 17.35 -6.70 1.98
CA LEU A 43 16.57 -7.58 2.85
C LEU A 43 17.14 -8.99 2.74
N ASN A 44 17.29 -9.66 3.87
CA ASN A 44 17.63 -11.07 3.89
C ASN A 44 16.40 -11.93 3.52
N GLU A 45 16.61 -13.22 3.26
CA GLU A 45 15.54 -14.14 2.85
C GLU A 45 14.41 -14.24 3.88
N GLU A 46 14.75 -14.22 5.18
CA GLU A 46 13.76 -14.28 6.27
C GLU A 46 12.88 -13.03 6.33
N GLN A 47 13.46 -11.85 6.09
CA GLN A 47 12.73 -10.59 6.01
C GLN A 47 11.82 -10.56 4.78
N LEU A 48 12.25 -11.15 3.66
CA LEU A 48 11.43 -11.26 2.45
C LEU A 48 10.23 -12.21 2.66
N GLU A 49 10.46 -13.37 3.26
CA GLU A 49 9.41 -14.33 3.60
C GLU A 49 8.37 -13.71 4.54
N LEU A 50 8.84 -13.00 5.58
CA LEU A 50 7.95 -12.30 6.52
C LEU A 50 7.11 -11.22 5.84
N LEU A 51 7.67 -10.46 4.90
CA LEU A 51 6.91 -9.47 4.11
C LEU A 51 5.87 -10.15 3.20
N LEU A 52 6.19 -11.33 2.66
CA LEU A 52 5.26 -12.11 1.85
C LEU A 52 4.09 -12.62 2.71
N GLU A 53 4.35 -13.12 3.91
CA GLU A 53 3.30 -13.48 4.87
C GLU A 53 2.42 -12.29 5.24
N ILE A 54 3.03 -11.14 5.56
CA ILE A 54 2.29 -9.90 5.89
C ILE A 54 1.40 -9.50 4.71
N ARG A 55 1.89 -9.62 3.47
CA ARG A 55 1.10 -9.31 2.28
C ARG A 55 -0.10 -10.23 2.15
N VAL A 56 0.10 -11.55 2.29
CA VAL A 56 -1.01 -12.52 2.21
C VAL A 56 -2.07 -12.21 3.26
N ARG A 57 -1.65 -11.97 4.52
CA ARG A 57 -2.60 -11.59 5.58
C ARG A 57 -3.31 -10.27 5.30
N CYS A 58 -2.62 -9.28 4.71
CA CYS A 58 -3.26 -8.03 4.28
C CYS A 58 -4.36 -8.27 3.23
N ASP A 59 -4.09 -9.11 2.23
CA ASP A 59 -5.04 -9.43 1.18
C ASP A 59 -6.28 -10.16 1.75
N GLU A 60 -6.06 -11.13 2.66
CA GLU A 60 -7.12 -11.84 3.38
C GLU A 60 -7.99 -10.88 4.21
N ARG A 61 -7.37 -9.94 4.93
CA ARG A 61 -8.12 -8.94 5.71
C ARG A 61 -8.88 -7.98 4.82
N ALA A 62 -8.30 -7.53 3.71
CA ALA A 62 -8.99 -6.67 2.75
C ALA A 62 -10.23 -7.38 2.18
N TYR A 63 -10.11 -8.67 1.85
CA TYR A 63 -11.23 -9.48 1.43
C TYR A 63 -12.30 -9.60 2.52
N ALA A 64 -11.91 -9.92 3.77
CA ALA A 64 -12.84 -10.01 4.90
C ALA A 64 -13.59 -8.70 5.16
N ARG A 65 -12.91 -7.56 5.08
CA ARG A 65 -13.54 -6.22 5.16
C ARG A 65 -14.58 -6.02 4.08
N GLY A 66 -14.27 -6.46 2.85
CA GLY A 66 -15.21 -6.44 1.74
C GLY A 66 -16.50 -7.20 2.07
N GLN A 67 -16.37 -8.43 2.58
CA GLN A 67 -17.52 -9.26 2.97
C GLN A 67 -18.34 -8.63 4.10
N ILE A 68 -17.69 -8.11 5.14
CA ILE A 68 -18.36 -7.43 6.26
C ILE A 68 -19.15 -6.22 5.76
N MET A 69 -18.56 -5.42 4.87
CA MET A 69 -19.21 -4.24 4.30
C MET A 69 -20.41 -4.63 3.43
N GLU A 70 -20.26 -5.64 2.58
CA GLU A 70 -21.34 -6.15 1.74
C GLU A 70 -22.53 -6.64 2.58
N GLU A 71 -22.26 -7.39 3.65
CA GLU A 71 -23.30 -7.85 4.55
C GLU A 71 -23.97 -6.69 5.31
N GLY A 72 -23.18 -5.73 5.78
CA GLY A 72 -23.70 -4.51 6.40
C GLY A 72 -24.63 -3.74 5.45
N CYS A 73 -24.24 -3.58 4.18
CA CYS A 73 -25.09 -2.97 3.15
C CYS A 73 -26.39 -3.76 2.94
N SER A 74 -26.33 -5.09 2.92
CA SER A 74 -27.51 -5.95 2.78
C SER A 74 -28.50 -5.78 3.94
N ILE A 75 -27.99 -5.68 5.17
CA ILE A 75 -28.81 -5.41 6.36
C ILE A 75 -29.46 -4.03 6.28
N LEU A 76 -28.71 -2.99 5.90
CA LEU A 76 -29.25 -1.63 5.73
C LEU A 76 -30.32 -1.57 4.64
N HIS A 77 -30.11 -2.28 3.53
CA HIS A 77 -31.10 -2.39 2.47
C HIS A 77 -32.39 -3.06 2.98
N THR A 78 -32.25 -4.16 3.72
CA THR A 78 -33.36 -4.88 4.34
C THR A 78 -34.13 -3.99 5.31
N LEU A 79 -33.43 -3.23 6.15
CA LEU A 79 -34.02 -2.28 7.08
C LEU A 79 -34.83 -1.21 6.34
N GLY A 80 -34.30 -0.68 5.23
CA GLY A 80 -35.02 0.26 4.36
C GLY A 80 -36.33 -0.30 3.80
N MET A 81 -36.34 -1.59 3.42
CA MET A 81 -37.57 -2.28 3.01
C MET A 81 -38.57 -2.40 4.16
N VAL A 82 -38.11 -2.79 5.36
CA VAL A 82 -38.98 -2.91 6.55
C VAL A 82 -39.61 -1.56 6.89
N ILE A 83 -38.83 -0.48 6.91
CA ILE A 83 -39.34 0.88 7.15
C ILE A 83 -40.40 1.26 6.11
N SER A 84 -40.16 0.96 4.84
CA SER A 84 -41.11 1.23 3.75
C SER A 84 -42.42 0.45 3.91
N LEU A 85 -42.34 -0.81 4.33
CA LEU A 85 -43.50 -1.68 4.55
C LEU A 85 -44.32 -1.27 5.77
N THR A 86 -43.63 -0.90 6.85
CA THR A 86 -44.28 -0.52 8.12
C THR A 86 -45.00 0.82 8.02
N TYR A 87 -44.48 1.76 7.24
CA TYR A 87 -45.19 2.99 6.88
C TYR A 87 -46.54 2.71 6.21
N ARG A 88 -46.66 1.62 5.44
CA ARG A 88 -47.90 1.25 4.73
C ARG A 88 -48.85 0.37 5.55
N ASN A 89 -48.32 -0.56 6.36
CA ASN A 89 -49.10 -1.68 6.92
C ASN A 89 -49.11 -1.77 8.46
N GLY A 90 -48.43 -0.86 9.18
CA GLY A 90 -48.30 -0.92 10.64
C GLY A 90 -47.04 -1.65 11.13
N CYS A 91 -46.90 -1.75 12.46
CA CYS A 91 -45.64 -1.95 13.21
C CYS A 91 -44.82 -3.21 12.80
N PRO A 92 -43.47 -3.11 12.68
CA PRO A 92 -42.61 -4.24 12.34
C PRO A 92 -42.53 -5.27 13.46
N TRP A 93 -42.15 -6.50 13.09
CA TRP A 93 -41.82 -7.58 14.01
C TRP A 93 -40.59 -7.22 14.87
N PRO A 94 -40.74 -6.94 16.17
CA PRO A 94 -39.65 -6.45 17.02
C PRO A 94 -38.43 -7.39 17.05
N ASN A 95 -38.70 -8.70 17.05
CA ASN A 95 -37.66 -9.73 17.03
C ASN A 95 -36.79 -9.67 15.77
N PHE A 96 -37.37 -9.28 14.62
CA PHE A 96 -36.63 -9.15 13.37
C PHE A 96 -35.67 -7.96 13.41
N LEU A 97 -36.14 -6.80 13.88
CA LEU A 97 -35.31 -5.62 14.02
C LEU A 97 -34.16 -5.85 15.02
N TRP A 98 -34.45 -6.51 16.14
CA TRP A 98 -33.43 -6.88 17.09
C TRP A 98 -32.37 -7.82 16.48
N ALA A 99 -32.78 -8.82 15.68
CA ALA A 99 -31.83 -9.71 15.02
C ALA A 99 -30.91 -8.96 14.03
N LEU A 100 -31.45 -8.01 13.26
CA LEU A 100 -30.66 -7.16 12.37
C LEU A 100 -29.66 -6.29 13.14
N GLU A 101 -30.09 -5.70 14.25
CA GLU A 101 -29.23 -4.92 15.15
C GLU A 101 -28.10 -5.77 15.73
N GLN A 102 -28.41 -6.97 16.23
CA GLN A 102 -27.39 -7.89 16.76
C GLN A 102 -26.37 -8.25 15.68
N ARG A 103 -26.81 -8.55 14.45
CA ARG A 103 -25.87 -8.90 13.38
C ARG A 103 -24.99 -7.70 13.02
N MET A 104 -25.54 -6.48 12.95
CA MET A 104 -24.76 -5.27 12.70
C MET A 104 -23.70 -5.02 13.78
N MET A 105 -24.02 -5.26 15.06
CA MET A 105 -23.03 -5.17 16.14
C MET A 105 -21.91 -6.21 16.00
N ILE A 106 -22.25 -7.44 15.62
CA ILE A 106 -21.24 -8.48 15.37
C ILE A 106 -20.32 -8.07 14.22
N LEU A 107 -20.87 -7.58 13.10
CA LEU A 107 -20.08 -7.08 11.97
C LEU A 107 -19.15 -5.94 12.36
N ALA A 108 -19.63 -5.00 13.19
CA ALA A 108 -18.79 -3.91 13.71
C ALA A 108 -17.64 -4.44 14.57
N ASN A 109 -17.90 -5.43 15.44
CA ASN A 109 -16.85 -6.06 16.25
C ASN A 109 -15.84 -6.83 15.40
N GLU A 110 -16.29 -7.55 14.37
CA GLU A 110 -15.42 -8.22 13.40
C GLU A 110 -14.51 -7.20 12.68
N MET A 111 -15.06 -6.06 12.27
CA MET A 111 -14.29 -4.98 11.64
C MET A 111 -13.22 -4.40 12.56
N VAL A 112 -13.55 -4.19 13.84
CA VAL A 112 -12.60 -3.72 14.86
C VAL A 112 -11.49 -4.75 15.09
N ALA A 113 -11.83 -6.03 15.17
CA ALA A 113 -10.85 -7.11 15.33
C ALA A 113 -9.86 -7.17 14.16
N LEU A 114 -10.34 -6.97 12.92
CA LEU A 114 -9.46 -6.85 11.75
C LEU A 114 -8.53 -5.63 11.84
N GLY A 115 -8.99 -4.53 12.42
CA GLY A 115 -8.17 -3.33 12.66
C GLY A 115 -7.02 -3.57 13.64
N ALA A 116 -7.27 -4.29 14.74
CA ALA A 116 -6.21 -4.65 15.68
C ALA A 116 -5.12 -5.54 15.05
N SER A 117 -5.50 -6.43 14.14
CA SER A 117 -4.53 -7.26 13.40
C SER A 117 -3.70 -6.45 12.41
N ASP A 118 -4.24 -5.37 11.83
CA ASP A 118 -3.49 -4.49 10.93
C ASP A 118 -2.38 -3.74 11.67
N GLU A 119 -2.67 -3.25 12.87
CA GLU A 119 -1.69 -2.50 13.68
C GLU A 119 -0.48 -3.38 14.01
N TYR A 120 -0.73 -4.63 14.39
CA TYR A 120 0.32 -5.61 14.65
C TYR A 120 1.22 -5.86 13.43
N ASP A 121 0.64 -6.10 12.26
CA ASP A 121 1.41 -6.35 11.03
C ASP A 121 2.17 -5.10 10.55
N GLN A 122 1.60 -3.90 10.75
CA GLN A 122 2.30 -2.64 10.46
C GLN A 122 3.49 -2.43 11.40
N ASP A 123 3.35 -2.77 12.68
CA ASP A 123 4.44 -2.65 13.63
C ASP A 123 5.58 -3.60 13.32
N ILE A 124 5.28 -4.84 12.93
CA ILE A 124 6.30 -5.78 12.43
C ILE A 124 7.00 -5.19 11.19
N ALA A 125 6.23 -4.72 10.20
CA ALA A 125 6.81 -4.17 8.98
C ALA A 125 7.71 -2.94 9.23
N ARG A 126 7.43 -2.14 10.26
CA ARG A 126 8.27 -0.99 10.65
C ARG A 126 9.59 -1.40 11.31
N MET A 127 9.69 -2.63 11.82
CA MET A 127 10.91 -3.15 12.45
C MET A 127 11.88 -3.80 11.44
N LEU A 128 11.45 -4.00 10.19
CA LEU A 128 12.25 -4.57 9.09
C LEU A 128 12.98 -3.48 8.29
#